data_AF-A0A349Z5V1-F1
#
_entry.id   AF-A0A349Z5V1-F1
#
_cell.length_a   1.000
_cell.length_b   1.000
_cell.length_c   1.000
_cell.angle_alpha   90.00
_cell.angle_beta   90.00
_cell.angle_gamma   90.00
#
_symmetry.space_group_name_H-M   'P 1'
#
loop_
_entity.id
_entity.type
_entity.pdbx_description
1 polymer ?
#
loop_
_entity_poly.entity_id
_entity_poly.type
_entity_poly.pdbx_seq_one_letter_code
_entity_poly.pdbx_strand_id
1 'polypeptide(L)' 'HPMSNKQAIGFDAETVIKRSDFGIDQYVPYVGDEITLRLTTEAQAK' A
#
# COMPACT_ATOMS: atom_id res chain seq x y z
N HIS A 1 14.83 12.03 1.20
CA HIS A 1 15.76 13.16 0.94
C HIS A 1 17.22 12.72 1.04
N PRO A 2 18.04 12.91 -0.01
CA PRO A 2 19.40 12.37 -0.13
C PRO A 2 20.49 13.25 0.51
N MET A 3 20.17 13.98 1.58
CA MET A 3 21.13 14.86 2.28
C MET A 3 21.81 14.22 3.49
N SER A 4 21.44 12.98 3.86
CA SER A 4 21.94 12.38 5.10
C SER A 4 23.28 11.63 4.95
N ASN A 5 23.76 11.34 3.73
CA ASN A 5 24.87 10.38 3.48
C ASN A 5 24.71 9.01 4.17
N LYS A 6 23.50 8.72 4.67
CA LYS A 6 23.17 7.45 5.30
C LYS A 6 22.62 6.53 4.23
N GLN A 7 23.05 5.28 4.26
CA GLN A 7 22.53 4.25 3.37
C GLN A 7 21.02 4.18 3.55
N ALA A 8 20.28 4.36 2.46
CA ALA A 8 18.83 4.26 2.45
C ALA A 8 18.44 2.95 1.76
N ILE A 9 17.37 2.34 2.26
CA ILE A 9 16.69 1.22 1.61
C ILE A 9 15.23 1.62 1.42
N GLY A 10 14.69 1.35 0.24
CA GLY A 10 13.28 1.56 -0.05
C GLY A 10 12.72 0.35 -0.77
N PHE A 11 11.42 0.15 -0.60
CA PHE A 11 10.67 -0.82 -1.39
C PHE A 11 9.36 -0.19 -1.86
N ASP A 12 8.93 -0.62 -3.05
CA ASP A 12 7.63 -0.36 -3.63
C ASP A 12 6.94 -1.72 -3.78
N ALA A 13 5.75 -1.84 -3.21
CA ALA A 13 4.95 -3.06 -3.25
C ALA A 13 3.49 -2.72 -3.59
N GLU A 14 2.87 -3.59 -4.38
CA GLU A 14 1.46 -3.52 -4.73
C GLU A 14 0.74 -4.79 -4.27
N THR A 15 -0.46 -4.63 -3.74
CA THR A 15 -1.36 -5.75 -3.44
C THR A 15 -2.80 -5.37 -3.72
N VAL A 16 -3.65 -6.36 -3.95
CA VAL A 16 -5.09 -6.17 -4.18
C VAL A 16 -5.84 -6.90 -3.08
N ILE A 17 -6.77 -6.21 -2.43
CA ILE A 17 -7.65 -6.78 -1.41
C ILE A 17 -9.11 -6.57 -1.79
N LYS A 18 -10.00 -7.41 -1.27
CA LYS A 18 -11.44 -7.17 -1.36
C LYS A 18 -11.90 -6.38 -0.16
N ARG A 19 -12.65 -5.31 -0.38
CA ARG A 19 -13.22 -4.51 0.71
C ARG A 19 -14.28 -5.29 1.51
N SER A 20 -14.96 -6.24 0.85
CA SER A 20 -15.93 -7.14 1.47
C SER A 20 -15.30 -8.06 2.54
N ASP A 21 -14.04 -8.49 2.38
CA ASP A 21 -13.32 -9.30 3.37
C ASP A 21 -13.14 -8.58 4.72
N PHE A 22 -13.26 -7.24 4.73
CA PHE A 22 -13.15 -6.39 5.90
C PHE A 22 -14.50 -5.83 6.39
N GLY A 23 -15.62 -6.38 5.90
CA GLY A 23 -16.97 -5.95 6.29
C GLY A 23 -17.45 -4.66 5.61
N ILE A 24 -16.77 -4.23 4.54
CA ILE A 24 -17.17 -3.09 3.71
C ILE A 24 -17.83 -3.63 2.43
N ASP A 25 -18.93 -4.36 2.59
CA ASP A 25 -19.64 -5.07 1.51
C ASP A 25 -20.80 -4.28 0.90
N GLN A 26 -21.14 -3.11 1.46
CA GLN A 26 -22.25 -2.30 0.97
C GLN A 26 -22.10 -2.03 -0.53
N TYR A 27 -23.20 -2.26 -1.25
CA TYR A 27 -23.31 -2.06 -2.69
C TYR A 27 -22.46 -2.99 -3.57
N VAL A 28 -21.82 -4.05 -3.03
CA VAL A 28 -21.30 -5.14 -3.87
C VAL A 28 -22.48 -5.91 -4.48
N PRO A 29 -22.49 -6.27 -5.78
CA PRO A 29 -21.43 -6.09 -6.78
C PRO A 29 -21.53 -4.81 -7.62
N TYR A 30 -22.50 -3.93 -7.35
CA TYR A 30 -22.71 -2.68 -8.11
C TYR A 30 -21.54 -1.68 -7.97
N VAL A 31 -20.84 -1.71 -6.85
CA VAL A 31 -19.57 -1.00 -6.63
C VAL A 31 -18.46 -2.04 -6.50
N GLY A 32 -17.39 -1.87 -7.29
CA GLY A 32 -16.25 -2.77 -7.34
C GLY A 32 -15.72 -3.15 -5.96
N ASP A 33 -15.38 -4.43 -5.80
CA ASP A 33 -14.93 -5.00 -4.52
C ASP A 33 -13.40 -5.01 -4.39
N GLU A 34 -12.69 -5.02 -5.52
CA GLU A 34 -11.23 -5.03 -5.55
C GLU A 34 -10.67 -3.63 -5.36
N ILE A 35 -9.74 -3.48 -4.42
CA ILE A 35 -8.99 -2.24 -4.19
C ILE A 35 -7.49 -2.52 -4.25
N THR A 36 -6.76 -1.67 -4.96
CA THR A 36 -5.30 -1.74 -5.09
C THR A 36 -4.63 -0.91 -3.99
N LEU A 37 -3.74 -1.52 -3.22
CA LEU A 37 -2.91 -0.87 -2.22
C LEU A 37 -1.48 -0.76 -2.76
N ARG A 38 -0.95 0.46 -2.75
CA ARG A 38 0.44 0.74 -3.09
C ARG A 38 1.20 1.20 -1.85
N LEU A 39 2.23 0.44 -1.48
CA LEU A 39 3.08 0.70 -0.34
C LEU A 39 4.44 1.18 -0.84
N THR A 40 4.77 2.45 -0.59
CA THR A 40 6.07 3.03 -0.90
C THR A 40 6.74 3.41 0.41
N THR A 41 7.92 2.86 0.69
CA THR A 41 8.66 3.11 1.93
C THR A 41 10.08 3.56 1.63
N GLU A 42 10.57 4.53 2.40
CA GLU A 42 11.97 4.93 2.46
C GLU A 42 12.46 4.81 3.91
N ALA A 43 13.45 3.95 4.16
CA ALA A 43 14.11 3.81 5.45
C ALA A 43 15.58 4.23 5.33
N GLN A 44 16.11 4.91 6.35
CA GLN A 44 17.50 5.35 6.41
C GLN A 44 18.23 4.56 7.51
N ALA A 45 19.47 4.15 7.25
CA ALA A 45 20.35 3.60 8.28
C ALA A 45 20.48 4.59 9.44
N LYS A 46 20.56 4.08 10.66
CA LYS A 46 20.61 4.89 11.88
C LYS A 46 21.88 5.74 11.95
#